data_AF-A0A662PRZ7-F1
#
_entry.id   AF-A0A662PRZ7-F1
#
_cell.length_a   1.000
_cell.length_b   1.000
_cell.length_c   1.000
_cell.angle_alpha   90.00
_cell.angle_beta   90.00
_cell.angle_gamma   90.00
#
_symmetry.space_group_name_H-M   'P 1'
#
loop_
_entity.id
_entity.type
_entity.pdbx_description
1 polymer ?
#
loop_
_entity_poly.entity_id
_entity_poly.type
_entity_poly.pdbx_seq_one_letter_code
_entity_poly.pdbx_strand_id
1 'polypeptide(L)'
;MGIVNSLAGFSYSNFRGLGSLILRIFPQISAKLESAGIRIHPEAYASVVAAITFISAIVCIPSAFVIYFLTQNIIYPIIVGIIPLFILLMGVAYPYGEAASKASVLESEVPYAATYLAVMATGGIPPYTSLRRIARSELMPNLARAARMAEIQVSATGLDPITAIENMAKGIPSKE
;
A
#
# COMPACT_ATOMS: atom_id res chain seq x y z
N MET A 1 13.18 1.32 12.83
CA MET A 1 12.07 0.33 12.75
C MET A 1 11.35 0.08 14.08
N GLY A 2 12.01 0.18 15.26
CA GLY A 2 11.35 -0.12 16.55
C GLY A 2 10.27 0.85 17.03
N ILE A 3 10.43 2.16 16.82
CA ILE A 3 9.49 3.19 17.32
C ILE A 3 8.13 3.10 16.62
N VAL A 4 8.12 2.91 15.30
CA VAL A 4 6.89 2.80 14.50
C VAL A 4 6.10 1.55 14.88
N ASN A 5 6.79 0.42 15.13
CA ASN A 5 6.14 -0.82 15.56
C ASN A 5 5.61 -0.73 17.00
N SER A 6 6.32 -0.02 17.89
CA SER A 6 5.88 0.24 19.26
C SER A 6 4.65 1.18 19.31
N LEU A 7 4.64 2.25 18.50
CA LEU A 7 3.49 3.14 18.32
C LEU A 7 2.29 2.43 17.68
N ALA A 8 2.54 1.54 16.72
CA ALA A 8 1.49 0.73 16.10
C ALA A 8 0.87 -0.25 17.10
N GLY A 9 1.67 -0.90 17.94
CA GLY A 9 1.18 -1.78 19.00
C GLY A 9 0.38 -1.03 20.08
N PHE A 10 0.85 0.15 20.49
CA PHE A 10 0.16 1.00 21.46
C PHE A 10 -1.18 1.55 20.93
N SER A 11 -1.20 1.97 19.66
CA SER A 11 -2.42 2.43 18.99
C SER A 11 -3.41 1.29 18.78
N TYR A 12 -2.95 0.09 18.43
CA TYR A 12 -3.81 -1.07 18.26
C TYR A 12 -4.50 -1.49 19.56
N SER A 13 -3.83 -1.37 20.71
CA SER A 13 -4.40 -1.69 22.02
C SER A 13 -5.49 -0.69 22.45
N ASN A 14 -5.25 0.61 22.26
CA ASN A 14 -6.15 1.66 22.76
C ASN A 14 -7.25 2.08 21.77
N PHE A 15 -7.00 2.00 20.46
CA PHE A 15 -7.88 2.57 19.43
C PHE A 15 -8.58 1.54 18.54
N ARG A 16 -8.61 0.26 18.95
CA ARG A 16 -9.26 -0.83 18.19
C ARG A 16 -10.71 -0.54 17.80
N GLY A 17 -11.45 0.17 18.66
CA GLY A 17 -12.84 0.59 18.39
C GLY A 17 -12.96 1.66 17.30
N LEU A 18 -12.07 2.66 17.31
CA LEU A 18 -12.08 3.74 16.31
C LEU A 18 -11.46 3.29 14.98
N GLY A 19 -10.43 2.44 15.02
CA GLY A 19 -9.83 1.83 13.82
C GLY A 19 -10.80 0.90 13.08
N SER A 20 -11.63 0.13 13.80
CA SER A 20 -12.65 -0.73 13.16
C SER A 20 -13.81 0.07 12.56
N LEU A 21 -14.17 1.22 13.13
CA LEU A 21 -15.12 2.18 12.55
C LEU A 21 -14.62 2.76 11.23
N ILE A 22 -13.34 3.17 11.17
CA ILE A 22 -12.72 3.67 9.93
C ILE A 22 -12.66 2.57 8.86
N LEU A 23 -12.31 1.33 9.22
CA LEU A 23 -12.34 0.21 8.28
C LEU A 23 -13.74 -0.12 7.77
N ARG A 24 -14.78 0.08 8.59
CA ARG A 24 -16.17 -0.13 8.18
C ARG A 24 -16.64 0.94 7.20
N ILE A 25 -16.15 2.17 7.34
CA ILE A 25 -16.42 3.28 6.40
C ILE A 25 -15.59 3.14 5.12
N PHE A 26 -14.34 2.68 5.23
CA PHE A 26 -13.41 2.52 4.12
C PHE A 26 -12.89 1.07 4.01
N PRO A 27 -13.75 0.10 3.62
CA PRO A 27 -13.36 -1.30 3.52
C PRO A 27 -12.30 -1.55 2.44
N GLN A 28 -12.17 -0.64 1.47
CA GLN A 28 -11.20 -0.72 0.38
C GLN A 28 -9.74 -0.50 0.83
N ILE A 29 -9.50 0.01 2.06
CA ILE A 29 -8.14 0.19 2.59
C ILE A 29 -7.38 -1.14 2.65
N SER A 30 -8.06 -2.25 2.97
CA SER A 30 -7.45 -3.58 3.04
C SER A 30 -6.90 -4.02 1.68
N ALA A 31 -7.73 -3.93 0.64
CA ALA A 31 -7.33 -4.28 -0.73
C ALA A 31 -6.22 -3.35 -1.26
N LYS A 32 -6.25 -2.06 -0.89
CA LYS A 32 -5.24 -1.09 -1.31
C LYS A 32 -3.91 -1.26 -0.58
N LEU A 33 -3.92 -1.59 0.71
CA LEU A 33 -2.69 -1.92 1.45
C LEU A 33 -1.99 -3.15 0.86
N GLU A 34 -2.78 -4.17 0.51
CA GLU A 34 -2.28 -5.38 -0.12
C GLU A 34 -1.66 -5.08 -1.48
N SER A 35 -2.36 -4.31 -2.32
CA SER A 35 -1.83 -3.87 -3.63
C SER A 35 -0.61 -2.93 -3.53
N ALA A 36 -0.47 -2.19 -2.44
CA ALA A 36 0.69 -1.33 -2.16
C ALA A 36 1.91 -2.12 -1.63
N GLY A 37 1.75 -3.42 -1.35
CA GLY A 37 2.80 -4.26 -0.75
C GLY A 37 3.14 -3.87 0.70
N ILE A 38 2.25 -3.15 1.38
CA ILE A 38 2.43 -2.74 2.77
C ILE A 38 2.06 -3.92 3.67
N ARG A 39 3.07 -4.57 4.26
CA ARG A 39 2.91 -5.73 5.16
C ARG A 39 2.47 -5.32 6.58
N ILE A 40 1.45 -4.48 6.68
CA ILE A 40 0.84 -4.07 7.95
C ILE A 40 -0.61 -4.56 7.94
N HIS A 41 -1.07 -5.15 9.04
CA HIS A 41 -2.48 -5.53 9.15
C HIS A 41 -3.37 -4.30 8.93
N PRO A 42 -4.41 -4.36 8.06
CA PRO A 42 -5.27 -3.21 7.76
C PRO A 42 -5.86 -2.55 9.01
N GLU A 43 -6.17 -3.36 10.01
CA GLU A 43 -6.66 -2.94 11.34
C GLU A 43 -5.63 -2.15 12.14
N ALA A 44 -4.36 -2.52 12.05
CA ALA A 44 -3.27 -1.78 12.70
C ALA A 44 -3.04 -0.42 12.01
N TYR A 45 -3.10 -0.37 10.68
CA TYR A 45 -2.97 0.88 9.93
C TYR A 45 -4.11 1.86 10.25
N ALA A 46 -5.36 1.39 10.19
CA ALA A 46 -6.52 2.21 10.51
C ALA A 46 -6.50 2.70 11.97
N SER A 47 -6.01 1.87 12.91
CA SER A 47 -5.87 2.25 14.31
C SER A 47 -4.80 3.34 14.53
N VAL A 48 -3.70 3.31 13.76
CA VAL A 48 -2.67 4.36 13.80
C VAL A 48 -3.20 5.68 13.23
N VAL A 49 -3.91 5.65 12.10
CA VAL A 49 -4.54 6.85 11.52
C VAL A 49 -5.59 7.43 12.48
N ALA A 50 -6.37 6.58 13.13
CA ALA A 50 -7.33 6.98 14.17
C ALA A 50 -6.62 7.67 15.35
N ALA A 51 -5.54 7.08 15.86
CA ALA A 51 -4.78 7.62 16.98
C ALA A 51 -4.17 8.99 16.65
N ILE A 52 -3.56 9.14 15.47
CA ILE A 52 -2.98 10.42 15.02
C ILE A 52 -4.07 11.50 14.87
N THR A 53 -5.22 11.13 14.30
CA THR A 53 -6.37 12.04 14.16
C THR A 53 -6.90 12.47 15.53
N PHE A 54 -6.99 11.54 16.48
CA PHE A 54 -7.47 11.81 17.82
C PHE A 54 -6.51 12.72 18.62
N ILE A 55 -5.20 12.47 18.54
CA ILE A 55 -4.18 13.33 19.15
C ILE A 55 -4.24 14.73 18.54
N SER A 56 -4.37 14.82 17.21
CA SER A 56 -4.54 16.11 16.53
C SER A 56 -5.79 16.85 17.00
N ALA A 57 -6.92 16.16 17.16
CA ALA A 57 -8.16 16.76 17.66
C ALA A 57 -8.00 17.29 19.10
N ILE A 58 -7.33 16.52 19.98
CA ILE A 58 -7.05 16.96 21.37
C ILE A 58 -6.21 18.23 21.40
N VAL A 59 -5.31 18.46 20.45
CA VAL A 59 -4.48 19.67 20.40
C VAL A 59 -5.20 20.82 19.68
N CYS A 60 -5.91 20.53 18.60
CA CYS A 60 -6.55 21.54 17.75
C CYS A 60 -7.83 22.13 18.37
N ILE A 61 -8.63 21.34 19.10
CA ILE A 61 -9.88 21.83 19.70
C ILE A 61 -9.64 22.88 20.80
N PRO A 62 -8.74 22.66 21.79
CA PRO A 62 -8.44 23.67 22.81
C PRO A 62 -7.74 24.89 22.22
N SER A 63 -6.83 24.70 21.26
CA SER A 63 -6.14 25.82 20.61
C SER A 63 -7.10 26.67 19.78
N ALA A 64 -8.07 26.07 19.08
CA ALA A 64 -9.14 26.80 18.41
C ALA A 64 -9.96 27.65 19.41
N PHE A 65 -10.27 27.10 20.58
CA PHE A 65 -11.01 27.84 21.62
C PHE A 65 -10.22 29.04 22.17
N VAL A 66 -8.92 28.88 22.42
CA VAL A 66 -8.03 29.97 22.87
C VAL A 66 -7.90 31.05 21.79
N ILE A 67 -7.75 30.67 20.52
CA ILE A 67 -7.64 31.61 19.39
C ILE A 67 -8.93 32.40 19.21
N TYR A 68 -10.09 31.74 19.33
CA TYR A 68 -11.39 32.41 19.29
C TYR A 68 -11.50 33.47 20.40
N PHE A 69 -11.12 33.11 21.63
CA PHE A 69 -11.19 34.02 22.78
C PHE A 69 -10.27 35.24 22.63
N LEU A 70 -9.07 35.06 22.05
CA LEU A 70 -8.09 36.14 21.91
C LEU A 70 -8.39 37.07 20.73
N THR A 71 -8.81 36.53 19.59
CA THR A 71 -8.95 37.31 18.34
C THR A 71 -10.39 37.79 18.10
N GLN A 72 -11.40 37.18 18.74
CA GLN A 72 -12.84 37.38 18.48
C GLN A 72 -13.29 37.18 17.01
N ASN A 73 -12.39 36.76 16.13
CA ASN A 73 -12.68 36.40 14.75
C ASN A 73 -12.93 34.90 14.63
N ILE A 74 -14.02 34.55 13.94
CA ILE A 74 -14.45 33.16 13.72
C ILE A 74 -13.62 32.41 12.67
N ILE A 75 -12.89 33.11 11.80
CA ILE A 75 -12.18 32.49 10.67
C ILE A 75 -10.99 31.62 11.14
N TYR A 76 -10.16 32.14 12.03
CA TYR A 76 -8.97 31.42 12.54
C TYR A 76 -9.26 30.11 13.27
N PRO A 77 -10.25 30.03 14.20
CA PRO A 77 -10.57 28.77 14.86
C PRO A 77 -11.16 27.72 13.90
N ILE A 78 -11.88 28.14 12.85
CA ILE A 78 -12.37 27.22 11.81
C ILE A 78 -11.21 26.57 11.07
N ILE A 79 -10.20 27.34 10.67
CA ILE A 79 -9.01 26.82 9.97
C ILE A 79 -8.31 25.76 10.85
N VAL A 80 -8.13 26.05 12.14
CA VAL A 80 -7.49 25.13 13.09
C VAL A 80 -8.35 23.87 13.32
N GLY A 81 -9.66 24.02 13.37
CA GLY A 81 -10.60 22.89 13.54
C GLY A 81 -10.64 21.92 12.35
N ILE A 82 -10.30 22.38 11.14
CA ILE A 82 -10.27 21.55 9.92
C ILE A 82 -9.00 20.66 9.86
N ILE A 83 -7.93 21.02 10.55
CA ILE A 83 -6.65 20.29 10.57
C ILE A 83 -6.81 18.79 10.86
N PRO A 84 -7.49 18.34 11.94
CA PRO A 84 -7.65 16.91 12.21
C PRO A 84 -8.42 16.17 11.10
N LEU A 85 -9.41 16.81 10.49
CA LEU A 85 -10.13 16.23 9.35
C LEU A 85 -9.20 16.06 8.13
N PHE A 86 -8.33 17.04 7.89
CA PHE A 86 -7.35 16.99 6.82
C PHE A 86 -6.32 15.87 7.03
N ILE A 87 -5.88 15.66 8.27
CA ILE A 87 -4.96 14.57 8.65
C ILE A 87 -5.60 13.20 8.43
N LEU A 88 -6.88 13.04 8.80
CA LEU A 88 -7.63 11.81 8.53
C LEU A 88 -7.68 11.53 7.02
N LEU A 89 -8.03 12.54 6.22
CA LEU A 89 -8.15 12.40 4.77
C LEU A 89 -6.80 12.04 4.12
N MET A 90 -5.71 12.71 4.53
CA MET A 90 -4.34 12.39 4.10
C MET A 90 -3.93 10.97 4.50
N GLY A 91 -4.23 10.55 5.73
CA GLY A 91 -3.93 9.21 6.21
C GLY A 91 -4.66 8.13 5.43
N VAL A 92 -5.91 8.37 5.02
CA VAL A 92 -6.65 7.45 4.16
C VAL A 92 -6.16 7.50 2.71
N ALA A 93 -5.77 8.66 2.19
CA ALA A 93 -5.31 8.81 0.80
C ALA A 93 -3.91 8.25 0.54
N TYR A 94 -3.03 8.26 1.56
CA TYR A 94 -1.66 7.77 1.46
C TYR A 94 -1.54 6.35 0.85
N PRO A 95 -2.25 5.31 1.33
CA PRO A 95 -2.16 3.98 0.73
C PRO A 95 -2.69 3.92 -0.71
N TYR A 96 -3.63 4.80 -1.09
CA TYR A 96 -4.12 4.86 -2.48
C TYR A 96 -3.07 5.43 -3.43
N GLY A 97 -2.37 6.49 -3.01
CA GLY A 97 -1.27 7.07 -3.79
C GLY A 97 -0.16 6.05 -4.03
N GLU A 98 0.21 5.30 -2.99
CA GLU A 98 1.31 4.37 -3.08
C GLU A 98 0.97 3.07 -3.82
N ALA A 99 -0.27 2.58 -3.68
CA ALA A 99 -0.79 1.54 -4.56
C ALA A 99 -0.78 1.97 -6.03
N ALA A 100 -1.22 3.19 -6.33
CA ALA A 100 -1.27 3.71 -7.70
C ALA A 100 0.13 3.88 -8.31
N SER A 101 1.09 4.37 -7.53
CA SER A 101 2.50 4.47 -7.95
C SER A 101 3.08 3.10 -8.32
N LYS A 102 2.87 2.08 -7.47
CA LYS A 102 3.33 0.71 -7.75
C LYS A 102 2.65 0.10 -8.97
N ALA A 103 1.33 0.28 -9.12
CA ALA A 103 0.60 -0.19 -10.30
C ALA A 103 1.09 0.49 -11.58
N SER A 104 1.32 1.81 -11.55
CA SER A 104 1.80 2.57 -12.72
C SER A 104 3.20 2.14 -13.15
N VAL A 105 4.11 1.88 -12.21
CA VAL A 105 5.43 1.34 -12.55
C VAL A 105 5.30 -0.06 -13.17
N LEU A 106 4.42 -0.91 -12.63
CA LEU A 106 4.18 -2.24 -13.17
C LEU A 106 3.58 -2.21 -14.59
N GLU A 107 2.63 -1.31 -14.86
CA GLU A 107 2.09 -1.07 -16.21
C GLU A 107 3.16 -0.67 -17.22
N SER A 108 4.18 0.10 -16.79
CA SER A 108 5.32 0.44 -17.65
C SER A 108 6.29 -0.73 -17.87
N GLU A 109 6.38 -1.65 -16.90
CA GLU A 109 7.23 -2.84 -16.97
C GLU A 109 6.64 -3.89 -17.94
N VAL A 110 5.32 -4.16 -17.89
CA VAL A 110 4.69 -5.26 -18.64
C VAL A 110 5.02 -5.29 -20.15
N PRO A 111 4.91 -4.19 -20.93
CA PRO A 111 5.23 -4.20 -22.36
C PRO A 111 6.70 -4.55 -22.65
N TYR A 112 7.61 -4.11 -21.78
CA TYR A 112 9.04 -4.41 -21.92
C TYR A 112 9.31 -5.90 -21.71
N ALA A 113 8.70 -6.51 -20.69
CA ALA A 113 8.80 -7.95 -20.48
C ALA A 113 8.16 -8.75 -21.61
N ALA A 114 6.99 -8.33 -22.11
CA ALA A 114 6.34 -8.99 -23.24
C ALA A 114 7.25 -9.01 -24.47
N THR A 115 7.89 -7.88 -24.77
CA THR A 115 8.86 -7.77 -25.87
C THR A 115 10.08 -8.67 -25.64
N TYR A 116 10.65 -8.66 -24.42
CA TYR A 116 11.78 -9.53 -24.07
C TYR A 116 11.44 -11.02 -24.19
N LEU A 117 10.28 -11.43 -23.69
CA LEU A 117 9.80 -12.81 -23.77
C LEU A 117 9.55 -13.21 -25.23
N ALA A 118 8.97 -12.33 -26.05
CA ALA A 118 8.76 -12.58 -27.47
C ALA A 118 10.08 -12.80 -28.22
N VAL A 119 11.07 -11.93 -28.01
CA VAL A 119 12.41 -12.08 -28.62
C VAL A 119 13.05 -13.41 -28.20
N MET A 120 12.99 -13.76 -26.92
CA MET A 120 13.53 -15.03 -26.44
C MET A 120 12.80 -16.24 -27.03
N ALA A 121 11.47 -16.17 -27.13
CA ALA A 121 10.65 -17.22 -27.73
C ALA A 121 10.99 -17.42 -29.22
N THR A 122 11.21 -16.33 -29.97
CA THR A 122 11.67 -16.43 -31.37
C THR A 122 13.05 -17.09 -31.50
N GLY A 123 13.91 -16.93 -30.49
CA GLY A 123 15.19 -17.63 -30.36
C GLY A 123 15.08 -19.08 -29.88
N GLY A 124 13.87 -19.63 -29.73
CA GLY A 124 13.62 -21.00 -29.27
C GLY A 124 13.81 -21.21 -27.77
N ILE A 125 13.90 -20.14 -26.97
CA ILE A 125 14.07 -20.24 -25.51
C ILE A 125 12.68 -20.38 -24.87
N PRO A 126 12.45 -21.41 -24.03
CA PRO A 126 11.16 -21.62 -23.38
C PRO A 126 10.73 -20.42 -22.52
N PRO A 127 9.43 -20.06 -22.47
CA PRO A 127 8.92 -18.91 -21.72
C PRO A 127 9.33 -18.90 -20.24
N TYR A 128 9.33 -20.07 -19.60
CA TYR A 128 9.73 -20.20 -18.19
C TYR A 128 11.21 -19.86 -17.98
N THR A 129 12.10 -20.27 -18.89
CA THR A 129 13.53 -19.94 -18.81
C THR A 129 13.76 -18.44 -19.02
N SER A 130 13.02 -17.82 -19.92
CA SER A 130 13.05 -16.38 -20.17
C SER A 130 12.52 -15.60 -18.95
N LEU A 131 11.43 -16.06 -18.33
CA LEU A 131 10.90 -15.49 -17.08
C LEU A 131 11.91 -15.57 -15.93
N ARG A 132 12.66 -16.67 -15.83
CA ARG A 132 13.73 -16.83 -14.84
C ARG A 132 14.85 -15.80 -15.01
N ARG A 133 15.09 -15.30 -16.23
CA ARG A 133 16.02 -14.19 -16.49
C ARG A 133 15.41 -12.85 -16.02
N ILE A 134 14.12 -12.64 -16.24
CA ILE A 134 13.39 -11.47 -15.72
C ILE A 134 13.44 -11.44 -14.19
N ALA A 135 13.34 -12.58 -13.50
CA ALA A 135 13.46 -12.68 -12.04
C ALA A 135 14.79 -12.14 -11.46
N ARG A 136 15.81 -11.98 -12.30
CA ARG A 136 17.15 -11.46 -11.94
C ARG A 136 17.45 -10.08 -12.53
N SER A 137 16.51 -9.50 -13.28
CA SER A 137 16.68 -8.21 -13.93
C SER A 137 16.49 -7.06 -12.94
N GLU A 138 17.38 -6.07 -12.99
CA GLU A 138 17.25 -4.82 -12.24
C GLU A 138 16.36 -3.78 -12.95
N LEU A 139 16.09 -3.98 -14.24
CA LEU A 139 15.30 -3.05 -15.06
C LEU A 139 13.81 -3.05 -14.70
N MET A 140 13.33 -4.14 -14.10
CA MET A 140 11.90 -4.38 -13.87
C MET A 140 11.66 -4.93 -12.46
N PRO A 141 11.90 -4.13 -11.42
CA PRO A 141 11.99 -4.62 -10.05
C PRO A 141 10.66 -5.18 -9.51
N ASN A 142 9.50 -4.74 -10.02
CA ASN A 142 8.20 -5.26 -9.57
C ASN A 142 7.89 -6.60 -10.24
N LEU A 143 8.08 -6.69 -11.55
CA LEU A 143 7.88 -7.92 -12.30
C LEU A 143 8.94 -8.98 -11.95
N ALA A 144 10.18 -8.57 -11.68
CA ALA A 144 11.24 -9.46 -11.19
C ALA A 144 10.85 -10.11 -9.85
N ARG A 145 10.20 -9.37 -8.94
CA ARG A 145 9.68 -9.95 -7.69
C ARG A 145 8.60 -10.99 -7.94
N ALA A 146 7.64 -10.71 -8.82
CA ALA A 146 6.59 -11.65 -9.19
C ALA A 146 7.18 -12.92 -9.83
N ALA A 147 8.11 -12.75 -10.78
CA ALA A 147 8.83 -13.83 -11.45
C ALA A 147 9.69 -14.67 -10.47
N ARG A 148 10.28 -14.04 -9.45
CA ARG A 148 11.03 -14.74 -8.40
C ARG A 148 10.13 -15.59 -7.50
N MET A 149 8.92 -15.11 -7.22
CA MET A 149 7.91 -15.91 -6.52
C MET A 149 7.52 -17.15 -7.32
N ALA A 150 7.34 -17.02 -8.64
CA ALA A 150 7.12 -18.17 -9.51
C ALA A 150 8.33 -19.13 -9.54
N GLU A 151 9.56 -18.62 -9.63
CA GLU A 151 10.79 -19.44 -9.58
C GLU A 151 10.88 -20.25 -8.26
N ILE A 152 10.52 -19.62 -7.13
CA ILE A 152 10.49 -20.28 -5.81
C ILE A 152 9.40 -21.36 -5.77
N GLN A 153 8.20 -21.11 -6.29
CA GLN A 153 7.12 -22.10 -6.32
C GLN A 153 7.52 -23.37 -7.09
N VAL A 154 8.21 -23.20 -8.22
CA VAL A 154 8.69 -24.35 -9.00
C VAL A 154 9.88 -25.02 -8.31
N SER A 155 10.88 -24.25 -7.88
CA SER A 155 12.15 -24.81 -7.40
C SER A 155 12.06 -25.39 -5.99
N ALA A 156 11.29 -24.76 -5.11
CA ALA A 156 11.18 -25.16 -3.70
C ALA A 156 9.93 -26.02 -3.44
N THR A 157 8.83 -25.75 -4.13
CA THR A 157 7.54 -26.46 -3.92
C THR A 157 7.31 -27.58 -4.94
N GLY A 158 8.11 -27.64 -6.01
CA GLY A 158 7.93 -28.61 -7.09
C GLY A 158 6.69 -28.37 -7.95
N LEU A 159 6.12 -27.15 -7.90
CA LEU A 159 4.95 -26.78 -8.69
C LEU A 159 5.31 -26.82 -10.19
N ASP A 160 4.36 -27.18 -11.04
CA ASP A 160 4.62 -27.13 -12.47
C ASP A 160 4.83 -25.68 -12.96
N PRO A 161 5.72 -25.45 -13.95
CA PRO A 161 6.04 -24.11 -14.43
C PRO A 161 4.85 -23.32 -15.00
N ILE A 162 3.86 -24.00 -15.57
CA ILE A 162 2.73 -23.35 -16.22
C ILE A 162 1.79 -22.78 -15.15
N THR A 163 1.46 -23.60 -14.14
CA THR A 163 0.67 -23.20 -12.98
C THR A 163 1.39 -22.12 -12.17
N ALA A 164 2.71 -22.17 -12.04
CA ALA A 164 3.48 -21.11 -11.37
C ALA A 164 3.35 -19.76 -12.10
N ILE A 165 3.39 -19.77 -13.44
CA ILE A 165 3.16 -18.58 -14.27
C ILE A 165 1.72 -18.10 -14.13
N GLU A 166 0.74 -19.00 -14.10
CA GLU A 166 -0.67 -18.65 -13.93
C GLU A 166 -0.93 -18.00 -12.55
N ASN A 167 -0.37 -18.58 -11.48
CA ASN A 167 -0.45 -18.02 -10.13
C ASN A 167 0.21 -16.64 -10.03
N MET A 168 1.35 -16.48 -10.72
CA MET A 168 2.01 -15.19 -10.83
C MET A 168 1.11 -14.17 -11.54
N ALA A 169 0.53 -14.53 -12.69
CA ALA A 169 -0.35 -13.65 -13.47
C ALA A 169 -1.57 -13.21 -12.66
N LYS A 170 -2.20 -14.12 -11.90
CA LYS A 170 -3.31 -13.81 -10.98
C LYS A 170 -2.94 -12.86 -9.84
N GLY A 171 -1.67 -12.86 -9.43
CA GLY A 171 -1.16 -12.03 -8.34
C GLY A 171 -0.66 -10.64 -8.77
N ILE A 172 -0.63 -10.35 -10.07
CA ILE A 172 -0.24 -9.04 -10.60
C ILE A 172 -1.46 -8.12 -10.55
N PRO A 173 -1.43 -7.00 -9.80
CA PRO A 173 -2.49 -6.01 -9.82
C PRO A 173 -2.45 -5.29 -11.18
N SER A 174 -3.18 -5.84 -12.14
CA SER A 174 -3.45 -5.23 -13.44
C SER A 174 -4.77 -4.47 -13.38
N LYS A 175 -4.88 -3.37 -14.12
CA LYS A 175 -6.14 -2.64 -14.33
C LYS A 175 -7.12 -3.41 -15.23
N GLU A 176 -6.67 -4.50 -15.86
CA GLU A 176 -7.42 -5.39 -16.75
C GLU A 176 -7.13 -6.86 -16.45
#